data_AF-A0A9D4T627-F1
#
_entry.id   AF-A0A9D4T627-F1
#
_cell.length_a   1.000
_cell.length_b   1.000
_cell.length_c   1.000
_cell.angle_alpha   90.00
_cell.angle_beta   90.00
_cell.angle_gamma   90.00
#
_symmetry.space_group_name_H-M   'P 1'
#
loop_
_entity.id
_entity.type
_entity.pdbx_description
1 polymer ?
#
loop_
_entity_poly.entity_id
_entity_poly.type
_entity_poly.pdbx_seq_one_letter_code
_entity_poly.pdbx_strand_id
1 'polypeptide(L)'
;MAAGLNKRRMIQSAVFKELIRLVDPGVKAWQPTKGKNNVIMFVGLQGSGKTTTCTKLAYHYLKKGWKTCLVCADTFRAGAFDQLKQNATKARIPFYGRMSMEPRSFWKPDNIIFVMDASIGQACEAQARAFKEKVDVGAVIVTKLDGHAKGGGALSAVAATHSPIIFIGTGEHIDDFEPFKVKPFISKLLGMGDIEGLIDKVNELKLDDNEELIEKLKHGEFTLRDIVPYKGMIPGFSSDFMTKGNEQESMGRLKKLMTIMDSMNDQGMD
;
A
#
# COMPACT_ATOMS: atom_id res chain seq x y z
N MET A 1 0.29 11.42 41.21
CA MET A 1 -0.37 11.11 39.91
C MET A 1 0.57 10.54 38.82
N ALA A 2 1.87 10.34 39.05
CA ALA A 2 2.81 9.87 38.01
C ALA A 2 2.83 8.33 37.76
N ALA A 3 2.42 7.51 38.73
CA ALA A 3 2.48 6.04 38.61
C ALA A 3 1.43 5.45 37.64
N GLY A 4 0.30 6.13 37.43
CA GLY A 4 -0.78 5.66 36.55
C GLY A 4 -0.48 5.80 35.05
N LEU A 5 0.22 6.87 34.66
CA LEU A 5 0.67 7.12 33.29
C LEU A 5 1.67 6.05 32.81
N ASN A 6 2.53 5.56 33.72
CA ASN A 6 3.52 4.55 33.39
C ASN A 6 2.88 3.17 33.16
N LYS A 7 1.89 2.77 33.97
CA LYS A 7 1.18 1.49 33.79
C LYS A 7 0.42 1.41 32.46
N ARG A 8 -0.27 2.48 32.04
CA ARG A 8 -0.99 2.51 30.75
C ARG A 8 -0.04 2.34 29.57
N ARG A 9 1.12 3.02 29.60
CA ARG A 9 2.15 2.91 28.56
C ARG A 9 2.81 1.53 28.54
N MET A 10 3.03 0.92 29.71
CA MET A 10 3.54 -0.45 29.82
C MET A 10 2.56 -1.46 29.21
N ILE A 11 1.26 -1.35 29.51
CA ILE A 11 0.23 -2.23 28.93
C ILE A 11 0.18 -2.04 27.42
N GLN A 12 0.15 -0.80 26.93
CA GLN A 12 0.18 -0.54 25.48
C GLN A 12 1.42 -1.12 24.80
N SER A 13 2.60 -0.98 25.41
CA SER A 13 3.82 -1.56 24.87
C SER A 13 3.79 -3.09 24.87
N ALA A 14 3.23 -3.71 25.91
CA ALA A 14 3.06 -5.16 25.97
C ALA A 14 2.11 -5.65 24.86
N VAL A 15 0.94 -5.01 24.71
CA VAL A 15 -0.03 -5.34 23.65
C VAL A 15 0.59 -5.12 22.26
N PHE A 16 1.31 -4.02 22.05
CA PHE A 16 2.00 -3.73 20.79
C PHE A 16 3.01 -4.83 20.42
N LYS A 17 3.81 -5.29 21.39
CA LYS A 17 4.78 -6.38 21.17
C LYS A 17 4.11 -7.70 20.83
N GLU A 18 3.03 -8.06 21.50
CA GLU A 18 2.29 -9.29 21.19
C GLU A 18 1.61 -9.21 19.81
N LEU A 19 1.07 -8.05 19.44
CA LEU A 19 0.51 -7.87 18.10
C LEU A 19 1.58 -7.98 17.01
N ILE A 20 2.79 -7.47 17.23
CA ILE A 20 3.91 -7.69 16.30
C ILE A 20 4.20 -9.18 16.13
N ARG A 21 4.27 -9.92 17.24
CA ARG A 21 4.52 -11.38 17.21
C ARG A 21 3.44 -12.16 16.46
N LEU A 22 2.19 -11.71 16.50
CA LEU A 22 1.09 -12.34 15.77
C LEU A 22 1.12 -12.04 14.26
N VAL A 23 1.60 -10.85 13.87
CA VAL A 23 1.67 -10.43 12.45
C VAL A 23 2.95 -10.88 11.76
N ASP A 24 4.05 -11.04 12.50
CA ASP A 24 5.32 -11.48 11.95
C ASP A 24 5.49 -12.99 12.15
N PRO A 25 5.31 -13.82 11.10
CA PRO A 25 5.48 -15.26 11.20
C PRO A 25 6.95 -15.67 11.34
N GLY A 26 7.91 -14.74 11.28
CA GLY A 26 9.35 -15.05 11.29
C GLY A 26 9.85 -15.70 9.99
N VAL A 27 8.96 -15.86 9.00
CA VAL A 27 9.27 -16.42 7.68
C VAL A 27 9.65 -15.29 6.73
N LYS A 28 10.79 -15.42 6.06
CA LYS A 28 11.20 -14.45 5.05
C LYS A 28 10.27 -14.54 3.85
N ALA A 29 9.78 -13.38 3.41
CA ALA A 29 9.04 -13.26 2.16
C ALA A 29 9.87 -13.77 0.98
N TRP A 30 9.23 -14.52 0.09
CA TRP A 30 9.84 -14.92 -1.18
C TRP A 30 10.28 -13.69 -1.97
N GLN A 31 11.48 -13.76 -2.56
CA GLN A 31 12.04 -12.69 -3.37
C GLN A 31 12.28 -13.18 -4.80
N PRO A 32 11.98 -12.35 -5.82
CA PRO A 32 12.24 -12.72 -7.20
C PRO A 32 13.74 -12.84 -7.47
N THR A 33 14.13 -13.85 -8.24
CA THR A 33 15.52 -14.10 -8.62
C THR A 33 15.83 -13.43 -9.96
N LYS A 34 16.84 -12.55 -10.01
CA LYS A 34 17.26 -11.90 -11.27
C LYS A 34 17.76 -12.93 -12.28
N GLY A 35 17.43 -12.74 -13.55
CA GLY A 35 17.85 -13.63 -14.65
C GLY A 35 17.08 -14.94 -14.76
N LYS A 36 16.12 -15.22 -13.87
CA LYS A 36 15.18 -16.34 -13.96
C LYS A 36 13.78 -15.86 -14.29
N ASN A 37 12.97 -16.76 -14.87
CA ASN A 37 11.53 -16.54 -14.99
C ASN A 37 10.92 -16.73 -13.61
N ASN A 38 10.21 -15.71 -13.12
CA ASN A 38 9.58 -15.70 -11.82
C ASN A 38 8.07 -15.76 -12.03
N VAL A 39 7.44 -16.89 -11.74
CA VAL A 39 6.02 -17.12 -11.95
C VAL A 39 5.27 -16.94 -10.63
N ILE A 40 4.43 -15.92 -10.56
CA ILE A 40 3.65 -15.59 -9.37
C ILE A 40 2.16 -15.82 -9.65
N MET A 41 1.52 -16.65 -8.83
CA MET A 41 0.09 -16.92 -8.93
C MET A 41 -0.68 -16.14 -7.87
N PHE A 42 -1.76 -15.47 -8.27
CA PHE A 42 -2.64 -14.75 -7.36
C PHE A 42 -3.91 -15.55 -7.11
N VAL A 43 -4.18 -15.86 -5.84
CA VAL A 43 -5.37 -16.59 -5.39
C VAL A 43 -6.11 -15.77 -4.34
N GLY A 44 -7.37 -16.11 -4.09
CA GLY A 44 -8.20 -15.41 -3.10
C GLY A 44 -9.66 -15.33 -3.52
N LEU A 45 -10.49 -14.79 -2.63
CA LEU A 45 -11.93 -14.70 -2.85
C LEU A 45 -12.33 -13.79 -4.01
N GLN A 46 -13.52 -14.01 -4.54
CA GLN A 46 -14.14 -13.07 -5.47
C GLN A 46 -14.26 -11.69 -4.80
N GLY A 47 -13.89 -10.63 -5.53
CA GLY A 47 -13.94 -9.25 -5.02
C GLY A 47 -12.78 -8.84 -4.11
N SER A 48 -11.81 -9.73 -3.81
CA SER A 48 -10.65 -9.41 -2.95
C SER A 48 -9.58 -8.53 -3.61
N GLY A 49 -9.79 -8.07 -4.84
CA GLY A 49 -8.87 -7.17 -5.53
C GLY A 49 -7.77 -7.82 -6.38
N LYS A 50 -7.77 -9.15 -6.56
CA LYS A 50 -6.73 -9.91 -7.32
C LYS A 50 -6.26 -9.24 -8.62
N THR A 51 -7.17 -8.91 -9.53
CA THR A 51 -6.84 -8.33 -10.86
C THR A 51 -6.22 -6.94 -10.76
N THR A 52 -6.64 -6.15 -9.78
CA THR A 52 -6.04 -4.83 -9.52
C THR A 52 -4.66 -5.02 -8.90
N THR A 53 -4.55 -5.87 -7.89
CA THR A 53 -3.30 -6.18 -7.17
C THR A 53 -2.22 -6.75 -8.08
N CYS A 54 -2.55 -7.65 -9.01
CA CYS A 54 -1.54 -8.18 -9.93
C CYS A 54 -0.96 -7.09 -10.84
N THR A 55 -1.79 -6.15 -11.28
CA THR A 55 -1.33 -5.00 -12.08
C THR A 55 -0.43 -4.08 -11.26
N LYS A 56 -0.83 -3.78 -10.01
CA LYS A 56 -0.04 -2.97 -9.06
C LYS A 56 1.33 -3.60 -8.77
N LEU A 57 1.37 -4.91 -8.49
CA LEU A 57 2.63 -5.61 -8.25
C LEU A 57 3.52 -5.62 -9.51
N ALA A 58 2.94 -5.86 -10.68
CA ALA A 58 3.68 -5.83 -11.93
C ALA A 58 4.23 -4.44 -12.26
N TYR A 59 3.50 -3.38 -11.94
CA TYR A 59 3.94 -2.00 -12.10
C TYR A 59 5.05 -1.62 -11.11
N HIS A 60 4.93 -2.05 -9.85
CA HIS A 60 5.97 -1.89 -8.83
C HIS A 60 7.30 -2.51 -9.25
N TYR A 61 7.28 -3.73 -9.79
CA TYR A 61 8.50 -4.38 -10.29
C TYR A 61 9.00 -3.77 -11.59
N LEU A 62 8.10 -3.28 -12.47
CA LEU A 62 8.49 -2.55 -13.67
C LEU A 62 9.30 -1.28 -13.31
N LYS A 63 8.83 -0.50 -12.32
CA LYS A 63 9.57 0.67 -11.78
C LYS A 63 10.94 0.30 -11.23
N LYS A 64 11.11 -0.92 -10.73
CA LYS A 64 12.40 -1.47 -10.24
C LYS A 64 13.27 -2.07 -11.35
N GLY A 65 12.90 -1.88 -12.62
CA GLY A 65 13.67 -2.34 -13.79
C GLY A 65 13.44 -3.81 -14.18
N TRP A 66 12.42 -4.47 -13.63
CA TRP A 66 12.08 -5.84 -14.03
C TRP A 66 11.22 -5.85 -15.29
N LYS A 67 11.40 -6.86 -16.14
CA LYS A 67 10.47 -7.14 -17.22
C LYS A 67 9.28 -7.91 -16.66
N THR A 68 8.11 -7.28 -16.66
CA THR A 68 6.88 -7.88 -16.13
C THR A 68 5.89 -8.16 -17.27
N CYS A 69 5.07 -9.19 -17.09
CA CYS A 69 3.93 -9.48 -17.94
C CYS A 69 2.76 -9.96 -17.10
N LEU A 70 1.54 -9.76 -17.58
CA LEU A 70 0.32 -10.19 -16.92
C LEU A 70 -0.34 -11.32 -17.70
N VAL A 71 -0.87 -12.32 -16.99
CA VAL A 71 -1.59 -13.44 -17.59
C VAL A 71 -2.98 -13.50 -16.97
N CYS A 72 -4.01 -13.40 -17.79
CA CYS A 72 -5.39 -13.61 -17.36
C CYS A 72 -5.73 -15.10 -17.42
N ALA A 73 -5.80 -15.72 -16.25
CA ALA A 73 -6.25 -17.09 -16.06
C ALA A 73 -7.69 -17.20 -15.51
N ASP A 74 -8.38 -16.07 -15.33
CA ASP A 74 -9.79 -16.03 -14.91
C ASP A 74 -10.68 -16.17 -16.16
N THR A 75 -11.11 -17.41 -16.44
CA THR A 75 -11.99 -17.75 -17.56
C THR A 75 -13.47 -17.82 -17.17
N PHE A 76 -13.78 -17.78 -15.88
CA PHE A 76 -15.15 -17.92 -15.38
C PHE A 76 -15.88 -16.59 -15.28
N ARG A 77 -15.19 -15.51 -14.90
CA ARG A 77 -15.82 -14.19 -14.72
C ARG A 77 -15.87 -13.42 -16.04
N ALA A 78 -17.08 -13.11 -16.50
CA ALA A 78 -17.31 -12.26 -17.66
C ALA A 78 -16.59 -10.91 -17.49
N GLY A 79 -15.87 -10.47 -18.53
CA GLY A 79 -15.12 -9.20 -18.52
C GLY A 79 -13.83 -9.21 -17.68
N ALA A 80 -13.43 -10.34 -17.08
CA ALA A 80 -12.16 -10.41 -16.34
C ALA A 80 -10.94 -10.11 -17.21
N PHE A 81 -10.94 -10.64 -18.44
CA PHE A 81 -9.90 -10.36 -19.43
C PHE A 81 -9.88 -8.88 -19.82
N ASP A 82 -11.04 -8.29 -20.10
CA ASP A 82 -11.13 -6.87 -20.48
C ASP A 82 -10.69 -5.95 -19.34
N GLN A 83 -11.05 -6.27 -18.10
CA GLN A 83 -10.59 -5.55 -16.91
C GLN A 83 -9.05 -5.61 -16.79
N LEU A 84 -8.46 -6.79 -16.93
CA LEU A 84 -7.00 -6.95 -16.88
C LEU A 84 -6.31 -6.22 -18.05
N LYS A 85 -6.86 -6.33 -19.26
CA LYS A 85 -6.37 -5.63 -20.46
C LYS A 85 -6.37 -4.12 -20.27
N GLN A 86 -7.44 -3.54 -19.75
CA GLN A 86 -7.52 -2.09 -19.50
C GLN A 86 -6.47 -1.65 -18.48
N ASN A 87 -6.34 -2.37 -17.38
CA ASN A 87 -5.35 -2.07 -16.33
C ASN A 87 -3.91 -2.20 -16.85
N ALA A 88 -3.61 -3.28 -17.57
CA ALA A 88 -2.30 -3.54 -18.16
C ALA A 88 -1.92 -2.48 -19.20
N THR A 89 -2.87 -2.07 -20.05
CA THR A 89 -2.67 -1.02 -21.06
C THR A 89 -2.35 0.32 -20.39
N LYS A 90 -3.09 0.70 -19.35
CA LYS A 90 -2.82 1.93 -18.58
C LYS A 90 -1.42 1.92 -17.96
N ALA A 91 -0.99 0.76 -17.43
CA ALA A 91 0.33 0.58 -16.81
C ALA A 91 1.46 0.32 -17.82
N ARG A 92 1.16 0.22 -19.13
CA ARG A 92 2.10 -0.16 -20.21
C ARG A 92 2.79 -1.51 -19.98
N ILE A 93 2.06 -2.48 -19.44
CA ILE A 93 2.55 -3.83 -19.15
C ILE A 93 2.01 -4.80 -20.21
N PRO A 94 2.87 -5.63 -20.85
CA PRO A 94 2.41 -6.68 -21.74
C PRO A 94 1.46 -7.65 -21.03
N PHE A 95 0.38 -8.03 -21.69
CA PHE A 95 -0.61 -8.95 -21.14
C PHE A 95 -0.95 -10.08 -22.11
N TYR A 96 -1.33 -11.23 -21.56
CA TYR A 96 -1.78 -12.41 -22.28
C TYR A 96 -3.08 -12.94 -21.69
N GLY A 97 -3.98 -13.46 -22.52
CA GLY A 97 -5.16 -14.19 -22.07
C GLY A 97 -5.86 -14.85 -23.25
N ARG A 98 -6.40 -16.06 -23.03
CA ARG A 98 -7.22 -16.80 -23.99
C ARG A 98 -8.51 -17.23 -23.31
N MET A 99 -9.65 -16.94 -23.94
CA MET A 99 -10.98 -17.32 -23.41
C MET A 99 -11.19 -18.84 -23.33
N SER A 100 -10.42 -19.65 -24.08
CA SER A 100 -10.63 -21.11 -24.21
C SER A 100 -9.63 -21.98 -23.45
N MET A 101 -8.80 -21.42 -22.57
CA MET A 101 -7.91 -22.25 -21.77
C MET A 101 -8.65 -22.82 -20.56
N GLU A 102 -8.89 -24.14 -20.57
CA GLU A 102 -9.07 -24.87 -19.32
C GLU A 102 -7.87 -24.56 -18.39
N PRO A 103 -8.06 -24.46 -17.06
CA PRO A 103 -6.96 -24.28 -16.12
C PRO A 103 -6.10 -25.55 -16.09
N ARG A 104 -5.30 -25.76 -17.14
CA ARG A 104 -4.34 -26.85 -17.23
C ARG A 104 -3.23 -26.55 -16.24
N SER A 105 -2.97 -27.56 -15.41
CA SER A 105 -1.95 -27.72 -14.37
C SER A 105 -0.49 -27.53 -14.82
N PHE A 106 -0.23 -26.75 -15.87
CA PHE A 106 1.07 -26.65 -16.53
C PHE A 106 2.00 -25.58 -15.92
N TRP A 107 1.45 -24.58 -15.24
CA TRP A 107 2.25 -23.51 -14.64
C TRP A 107 2.61 -23.90 -13.22
N LYS A 108 3.91 -24.14 -12.96
CA LYS A 108 4.45 -24.27 -11.61
C LYS A 108 4.80 -22.87 -11.10
N PRO A 109 3.97 -22.25 -10.24
CA PRO A 109 4.32 -20.96 -9.67
C PRO A 109 5.49 -21.11 -8.69
N ASP A 110 6.45 -20.18 -8.74
CA ASP A 110 7.52 -20.06 -7.74
C ASP A 110 7.00 -19.48 -6.43
N ASN A 111 5.92 -18.70 -6.50
CA ASN A 111 5.26 -18.12 -5.35
C ASN A 111 3.76 -17.98 -5.57
N ILE A 112 2.99 -18.24 -4.54
CA ILE A 112 1.54 -18.11 -4.55
C ILE A 112 1.15 -17.07 -3.52
N ILE A 113 0.49 -16.02 -4.01
CA ILE A 113 0.06 -14.87 -3.21
C ILE A 113 -1.42 -14.99 -2.95
N PHE A 114 -1.80 -15.08 -1.67
CA PHE A 114 -3.17 -14.97 -1.24
C PHE A 114 -3.55 -13.49 -1.08
N VAL A 115 -4.46 -13.02 -1.93
CA VAL A 115 -4.99 -11.66 -1.88
C VAL A 115 -6.28 -11.65 -1.10
N MET A 116 -6.28 -10.89 -0.02
CA MET A 116 -7.43 -10.71 0.86
C MET A 116 -7.87 -9.25 0.93
N ASP A 117 -9.13 -9.07 1.27
CA ASP A 117 -9.74 -7.77 1.55
C ASP A 117 -9.66 -7.49 3.05
N ALA A 118 -9.22 -6.29 3.43
CA ALA A 118 -9.15 -5.85 4.83
C ALA A 118 -10.50 -5.93 5.56
N SER A 119 -11.62 -5.89 4.84
CA SER A 119 -12.98 -5.91 5.39
C SER A 119 -13.54 -7.30 5.72
N ILE A 120 -12.90 -8.40 5.30
CA ILE A 120 -13.40 -9.78 5.50
C ILE A 120 -13.65 -10.12 6.99
N GLY A 121 -12.93 -9.48 7.91
CA GLY A 121 -13.15 -9.65 9.35
C GLY A 121 -12.93 -11.10 9.81
N GLN A 122 -13.88 -11.63 10.59
CA GLN A 122 -13.76 -12.94 11.26
C GLN A 122 -13.73 -14.14 10.30
N ALA A 123 -14.32 -14.00 9.10
CA ALA A 123 -14.34 -15.08 8.11
C ALA A 123 -12.96 -15.34 7.47
N CYS A 124 -11.97 -14.47 7.72
CA CYS A 124 -10.66 -14.55 7.09
C CYS A 124 -9.91 -15.84 7.47
N GLU A 125 -10.01 -16.28 8.72
CA GLU A 125 -9.25 -17.43 9.22
C GLU A 125 -9.62 -18.72 8.47
N ALA A 126 -10.92 -19.02 8.40
CA ALA A 126 -11.43 -20.22 7.74
C ALA A 126 -11.07 -20.24 6.24
N GLN A 127 -11.15 -19.08 5.58
CA GLN A 127 -10.82 -18.95 4.17
C GLN A 127 -9.33 -19.12 3.92
N ALA A 128 -8.50 -18.42 4.69
CA ALA A 128 -7.05 -18.49 4.59
C ALA A 128 -6.56 -19.93 4.84
N ARG A 129 -7.12 -20.62 5.84
CA ARG A 129 -6.86 -22.04 6.12
C ARG A 129 -7.25 -22.94 4.94
N ALA A 130 -8.46 -22.78 4.42
CA ALA A 130 -8.93 -23.59 3.29
C ALA A 130 -8.09 -23.42 2.02
N PHE A 131 -7.54 -22.22 1.79
CA PHE A 131 -6.59 -21.99 0.69
C PHE A 131 -5.22 -22.62 0.97
N LYS A 132 -4.70 -22.49 2.20
CA LYS A 132 -3.40 -23.07 2.59
C LYS A 132 -3.39 -24.60 2.51
N GLU A 133 -4.51 -25.25 2.83
CA GLU A 133 -4.65 -26.71 2.74
C GLU A 133 -4.63 -27.22 1.29
N LYS A 134 -5.12 -26.41 0.34
CA LYS A 134 -5.22 -26.79 -1.08
C LYS A 134 -4.01 -26.34 -1.90
N VAL A 135 -3.38 -25.24 -1.50
CA VAL A 135 -2.37 -24.53 -2.27
C VAL A 135 -1.31 -23.98 -1.33
N ASP A 136 -0.04 -24.14 -1.67
CA ASP A 136 1.05 -23.63 -0.85
C ASP A 136 1.18 -22.10 -0.96
N VAL A 137 0.41 -21.39 -0.13
CA VAL A 137 0.47 -19.93 -0.03
C VAL A 137 1.83 -19.53 0.53
N GLY A 138 2.62 -18.79 -0.25
CA GLY A 138 3.94 -18.30 0.14
C GLY A 138 3.91 -16.88 0.70
N ALA A 139 2.89 -16.08 0.36
CA ALA A 139 2.75 -14.71 0.84
C ALA A 139 1.29 -14.23 0.84
N VAL A 140 1.02 -13.17 1.61
CA VAL A 140 -0.29 -12.53 1.70
C VAL A 140 -0.21 -11.07 1.22
N ILE A 141 -1.23 -10.60 0.51
CA ILE A 141 -1.44 -9.18 0.23
C ILE A 141 -2.79 -8.77 0.79
N VAL A 142 -2.81 -7.65 1.50
CA VAL A 142 -4.03 -7.07 2.09
C VAL A 142 -4.44 -5.85 1.26
N THR A 143 -5.66 -5.86 0.73
CA THR A 143 -6.22 -4.77 -0.08
C THR A 143 -7.27 -3.98 0.68
N LYS A 144 -7.64 -2.80 0.15
CA LYS A 144 -8.68 -1.92 0.68
C LYS A 144 -8.40 -1.40 2.10
N LEU A 145 -7.13 -1.10 2.40
CA LEU A 145 -6.71 -0.56 3.70
C LEU A 145 -6.90 0.97 3.84
N ASP A 146 -7.39 1.60 2.78
CA ASP A 146 -7.91 2.97 2.71
C ASP A 146 -9.30 3.11 3.34
N GLY A 147 -10.08 2.02 3.40
CA GLY A 147 -11.40 2.04 4.01
C GLY A 147 -11.37 2.14 5.54
N HIS A 148 -12.55 2.10 6.15
CA HIS A 148 -12.72 2.04 7.60
C HIS A 148 -12.27 0.72 8.25
N ALA A 149 -11.85 -0.25 7.43
CA ALA A 149 -11.41 -1.55 7.90
C ALA A 149 -10.06 -1.42 8.63
N LYS A 150 -10.04 -1.79 9.91
CA LYS A 150 -8.83 -1.76 10.74
C LYS A 150 -7.78 -2.81 10.37
N GLY A 151 -8.03 -3.64 9.34
CA GLY A 151 -7.09 -4.68 8.90
C GLY A 151 -7.00 -5.89 9.82
N GLY A 152 -7.94 -6.08 10.75
CA GLY A 152 -7.93 -7.20 11.71
C GLY A 152 -7.87 -8.59 11.05
N GLY A 153 -8.43 -8.75 9.85
CA GLY A 153 -8.33 -10.01 9.10
C GLY A 153 -6.89 -10.37 8.71
N ALA A 154 -5.99 -9.39 8.58
CA ALA A 154 -4.59 -9.64 8.22
C ALA A 154 -3.88 -10.49 9.28
N LEU A 155 -4.16 -10.24 10.56
CA LEU A 155 -3.69 -11.05 11.68
C LEU A 155 -4.17 -12.50 11.55
N SER A 156 -5.47 -12.69 11.27
CA SER A 156 -6.06 -14.02 11.11
C SER A 156 -5.49 -14.77 9.90
N ALA A 157 -5.19 -14.07 8.81
CA ALA A 157 -4.57 -14.67 7.64
C ALA A 157 -3.14 -15.15 7.93
N VAL A 158 -2.32 -14.35 8.61
CA VAL A 158 -0.95 -14.77 9.01
C VAL A 158 -1.01 -15.95 9.97
N ALA A 159 -1.90 -15.89 10.96
CA ALA A 159 -2.09 -16.97 11.92
C ALA A 159 -2.51 -18.29 11.25
N ALA A 160 -3.34 -18.24 10.20
CA ALA A 160 -3.82 -19.42 9.49
C ALA A 160 -2.87 -19.94 8.40
N THR A 161 -2.15 -19.06 7.71
CA THR A 161 -1.28 -19.43 6.57
C THR A 161 0.16 -19.66 6.95
N HIS A 162 0.61 -19.07 8.07
CA HIS A 162 2.02 -18.92 8.44
C HIS A 162 2.87 -18.24 7.36
N SER A 163 2.25 -17.44 6.50
CA SER A 163 2.89 -16.74 5.39
C SER A 163 2.99 -15.25 5.68
N PRO A 164 4.11 -14.60 5.34
CA PRO A 164 4.29 -13.17 5.61
C PRO A 164 3.40 -12.31 4.70
N ILE A 165 2.94 -11.18 5.24
CA ILE A 165 2.32 -10.12 4.44
C ILE A 165 3.43 -9.33 3.75
N ILE A 166 3.36 -9.21 2.42
CA ILE A 166 4.41 -8.57 1.61
C ILE A 166 4.06 -7.16 1.16
N PHE A 167 2.78 -6.90 0.88
CA PHE A 167 2.30 -5.62 0.38
C PHE A 167 0.90 -5.31 0.92
N ILE A 168 0.60 -4.01 0.92
CA ILE A 168 -0.72 -3.46 1.24
C ILE A 168 -1.22 -2.58 0.09
N GLY A 169 -2.51 -2.68 -0.21
CA GLY A 169 -3.21 -1.80 -1.13
C GLY A 169 -3.95 -0.71 -0.36
N THR A 170 -3.58 0.55 -0.61
CA THR A 170 -4.05 1.75 0.10
C THR A 170 -4.95 2.63 -0.77
N GLY A 171 -5.55 2.08 -1.82
CA GLY A 171 -6.45 2.81 -2.72
C GLY A 171 -6.65 2.11 -4.06
N GLU A 172 -7.25 2.83 -5.01
CA GLU A 172 -7.59 2.31 -6.35
C GLU A 172 -6.54 2.63 -7.42
N HIS A 173 -5.73 3.68 -7.23
CA HIS A 173 -4.72 4.08 -8.20
C HIS A 173 -3.58 3.07 -8.27
N ILE A 174 -2.88 3.05 -9.41
CA ILE A 174 -1.80 2.09 -9.68
C ILE A 174 -0.64 2.23 -8.68
N ASP A 175 -0.44 3.43 -8.16
CA ASP A 175 0.60 3.79 -7.20
C ASP A 175 0.19 3.55 -5.73
N ASP A 176 -1.09 3.28 -5.45
CA ASP A 176 -1.59 3.01 -4.10
C ASP A 176 -1.26 1.57 -3.69
N PHE A 177 0.03 1.26 -3.63
CA PHE A 177 0.58 -0.06 -3.39
C PHE A 177 1.94 0.02 -2.69
N GLU A 178 1.98 -0.38 -1.44
CA GLU A 178 3.12 -0.13 -0.56
C GLU A 178 3.65 -1.44 0.05
N PRO A 179 4.97 -1.58 0.25
CA PRO A 179 5.53 -2.69 1.00
C PRO A 179 4.96 -2.73 2.42
N PHE A 180 4.63 -3.93 2.90
CA PHE A 180 4.09 -4.06 4.25
C PHE A 180 5.19 -3.85 5.30
N LYS A 181 4.91 -2.98 6.27
CA LYS A 181 5.72 -2.77 7.47
C LYS A 181 4.87 -3.07 8.70
N VAL A 182 5.35 -3.99 9.54
CA VAL A 182 4.59 -4.48 10.71
C VAL A 182 4.31 -3.37 11.72
N LYS A 183 5.33 -2.56 12.06
CA LYS A 183 5.21 -1.53 13.11
C LYS A 183 4.19 -0.42 12.75
N PRO A 184 4.25 0.24 11.58
CA PRO A 184 3.23 1.22 11.18
C PRO A 184 1.83 0.63 11.18
N PHE A 185 1.68 -0.61 10.70
CA PHE A 185 0.40 -1.29 10.65
C PHE A 185 -0.22 -1.49 12.05
N ILE A 186 0.57 -2.01 13.01
CA ILE A 186 0.12 -2.19 14.40
C ILE A 186 -0.12 -0.83 15.07
N SER A 187 0.69 0.19 14.79
CA SER A 187 0.49 1.54 15.32
C SER A 187 -0.85 2.14 14.86
N LYS A 188 -1.17 1.99 13.56
CA LYS A 188 -2.46 2.40 12.98
C LYS A 188 -3.62 1.60 13.58
N LEU A 189 -3.47 0.28 13.77
CA LEU A 189 -4.46 -0.58 14.39
C LEU A 189 -4.80 -0.16 15.83
N LEU A 190 -3.80 0.22 16.61
CA LEU A 190 -3.95 0.70 18.00
C LEU A 190 -4.34 2.18 18.10
N GLY A 191 -4.41 2.90 16.98
CA GLY A 191 -4.71 4.33 16.95
C GLY A 191 -3.60 5.20 17.54
N MET A 192 -2.36 4.72 17.53
CA MET A 192 -1.18 5.41 18.08
C MET A 192 -0.56 6.42 17.10
N GLY A 193 -1.12 6.56 15.89
CA GLY A 193 -0.60 7.44 14.83
C GLY A 193 0.61 6.83 14.11
N ASP A 194 0.97 7.36 12.95
CA ASP A 194 2.08 6.85 12.13
C ASP A 194 3.26 7.82 12.14
N ILE A 195 3.98 7.84 13.26
CA ILE A 195 5.16 8.71 13.42
C ILE A 195 6.31 8.20 12.53
N GLU A 196 6.48 6.88 12.38
CA GLU A 196 7.52 6.29 11.52
C GLU A 196 7.24 6.59 10.04
N GLY A 197 5.99 6.46 9.56
CA GLY A 197 5.62 6.81 8.19
C GLY A 197 5.81 8.28 7.86
N LEU A 198 5.58 9.18 8.83
CA LEU A 198 5.90 10.60 8.68
C LEU A 198 7.41 10.83 8.50
N ILE A 199 8.23 10.15 9.30
CA ILE A 199 9.70 10.23 9.21
C ILE A 199 10.20 9.67 7.87
N ASP A 200 9.66 8.53 7.41
CA ASP A 200 10.02 7.95 6.13
C ASP A 200 9.68 8.89 4.96
N LYS A 201 8.54 9.57 5.00
CA LYS A 201 8.12 10.54 3.98
C LYS A 201 9.00 11.80 3.98
N VAL A 202 9.42 12.25 5.16
CA VAL A 202 10.40 13.35 5.34
C VAL A 202 11.76 12.96 4.76
N ASN A 203 12.20 11.72 4.99
CA ASN A 203 13.45 11.19 4.45
C ASN A 203 13.41 10.99 2.92
N GLU A 204 12.27 10.52 2.37
CA GLU A 204 12.07 10.38 0.93
C GLU A 204 12.10 11.73 0.19
N LEU A 205 11.68 12.81 0.87
CA LEU A 205 11.72 14.17 0.35
C LEU A 205 13.13 14.79 0.33
N LYS A 206 14.15 14.11 0.87
CA LYS A 206 15.54 14.58 0.90
C LYS A 206 15.67 16.05 1.34
N LEU A 207 15.04 16.40 2.45
CA LEU A 207 15.09 17.76 3.00
C LEU A 207 16.51 18.23 3.35
N ASP A 208 17.47 17.32 3.45
CA ASP A 208 18.88 17.61 3.71
C ASP A 208 19.65 18.11 2.47
N ASP A 209 19.11 17.95 1.25
CA ASP A 209 19.80 18.32 -0.01
C ASP A 209 19.51 19.77 -0.48
N ASN A 210 18.74 20.57 0.29
CA ASN A 210 18.29 21.92 -0.11
C ASN A 210 18.73 22.99 0.91
N GLU A 211 20.04 23.20 1.05
CA GLU A 211 20.64 24.20 1.96
C GLU A 211 20.06 25.62 1.74
N GLU A 212 19.80 25.99 0.49
CA GLU A 212 19.23 27.28 0.10
C GLU A 212 17.82 27.51 0.68
N LEU A 213 17.02 26.45 0.80
CA LEU A 213 15.68 26.51 1.37
C LEU A 213 15.72 26.61 2.90
N ILE A 214 16.69 25.93 3.53
CA ILE A 214 16.92 26.00 4.99
C ILE A 214 17.38 27.41 5.38
N GLU A 215 18.19 28.08 4.56
CA GLU A 215 18.54 29.49 4.77
C GLU A 215 17.32 30.42 4.61
N LYS A 216 16.52 30.26 3.54
CA LYS A 216 15.29 31.06 3.36
C LYS A 216 14.29 30.86 4.51
N LEU A 217 14.15 29.64 5.01
CA LEU A 217 13.38 29.30 6.23
C LEU A 217 13.91 29.98 7.49
N LYS A 218 15.24 30.12 7.64
CA LYS A 218 15.87 30.83 8.78
C LYS A 218 15.71 32.35 8.68
N HIS A 219 15.65 32.89 7.46
CA HIS A 219 15.55 34.33 7.20
C HIS A 219 14.12 34.85 7.05
N GLY A 220 13.12 33.96 6.96
CA GLY A 220 11.70 34.34 6.94
C GLY A 220 11.22 34.90 5.60
N GLU A 221 12.01 34.72 4.53
CA GLU A 221 11.65 35.09 3.16
C GLU A 221 10.95 33.89 2.50
N PHE A 222 9.62 33.90 2.49
CA PHE A 222 8.81 32.87 1.83
C PHE A 222 8.15 33.45 0.59
N THR A 223 8.32 32.79 -0.57
CA THR A 223 7.44 33.02 -1.72
C THR A 223 6.34 31.95 -1.76
N LEU A 224 5.22 32.25 -2.44
CA LEU A 224 4.13 31.27 -2.59
C LEU A 224 4.60 30.01 -3.33
N ARG A 225 5.62 30.10 -4.19
CA ARG A 225 6.24 28.95 -4.88
C ARG A 225 6.89 27.98 -3.91
N ASP A 226 7.52 28.49 -2.86
CA ASP A 226 8.28 27.67 -1.90
C ASP A 226 7.37 26.83 -1.01
N ILE A 227 6.10 27.22 -0.82
CA ILE A 227 5.16 26.57 0.11
C ILE A 227 4.44 25.37 -0.54
N VAL A 228 4.28 25.38 -1.86
CA VAL A 228 3.52 24.39 -2.63
C VAL A 228 4.07 22.95 -2.55
N PRO A 229 5.39 22.70 -2.46
CA PRO A 229 5.92 21.35 -2.26
C PRO A 229 5.70 20.80 -0.83
N TYR A 230 5.58 21.66 0.19
CA TYR A 230 5.64 21.26 1.61
C TYR A 230 4.27 21.21 2.31
N LYS A 231 3.23 20.87 1.55
CA LYS A 231 1.79 20.74 1.91
C LYS A 231 1.43 19.97 3.19
N GLY A 232 2.40 19.37 3.90
CA GLY A 232 2.17 18.56 5.10
C GLY A 232 2.88 18.99 6.38
N MET A 233 3.77 19.99 6.36
CA MET A 233 4.66 20.30 7.51
C MET A 233 4.42 21.67 8.17
N ILE A 234 3.42 22.43 7.73
CA ILE A 234 3.17 23.80 8.23
C ILE A 234 2.38 23.75 9.56
N PRO A 235 2.94 24.25 10.69
CA PRO A 235 2.22 24.36 11.95
C PRO A 235 1.02 25.31 11.79
N GLY A 236 -0.19 24.83 12.08
CA GLY A 236 -1.45 25.59 11.93
C GLY A 236 -2.21 25.33 10.62
N PHE A 237 -1.58 24.71 9.61
CA PHE A 237 -2.26 24.30 8.38
C PHE A 237 -2.87 22.88 8.48
N SER A 238 -2.41 22.08 9.44
CA SER A 238 -2.76 20.66 9.60
C SER A 238 -4.06 20.39 10.37
N SER A 239 -4.54 21.31 11.21
CA SER A 239 -5.71 21.04 12.07
C SER A 239 -7.05 21.19 11.34
N ASP A 240 -7.19 22.20 10.47
CA ASP A 240 -8.45 22.47 9.77
C ASP A 240 -8.52 21.86 8.37
N PHE A 241 -7.37 21.59 7.74
CA PHE A 241 -7.31 21.01 6.38
C PHE A 241 -7.31 19.47 6.35
N MET A 242 -6.99 18.83 7.49
CA MET A 242 -7.00 17.38 7.68
C MET A 242 -8.11 16.91 8.64
N THR A 243 -9.29 17.53 8.58
CA THR A 243 -10.50 16.88 9.11
C THR A 243 -10.75 15.60 8.31
N LYS A 244 -10.74 14.46 9.00
CA LYS A 244 -10.94 13.11 8.44
C LYS A 244 -12.07 13.08 7.40
N GLY A 245 -11.71 12.84 6.14
CA GLY A 245 -12.66 12.71 5.03
C GLY A 245 -12.47 13.69 3.86
N ASN A 246 -11.73 14.78 4.05
CA ASN A 246 -11.62 15.85 3.03
C ASN A 246 -10.32 15.85 2.20
N GLU A 247 -9.47 14.82 2.29
CA GLU A 247 -8.17 14.81 1.59
C GLU A 247 -8.29 15.04 0.07
N GLN A 248 -9.30 14.43 -0.58
CA GLN A 248 -9.56 14.67 -2.01
C GLN A 248 -10.05 16.08 -2.31
N GLU A 249 -10.89 16.66 -1.45
CA GLU A 249 -11.42 18.02 -1.64
C GLU A 249 -10.32 19.07 -1.42
N SER A 250 -9.52 18.87 -0.37
CA SER A 250 -8.29 19.61 -0.05
C SER A 250 -7.30 19.57 -1.22
N MET A 251 -7.08 18.40 -1.82
CA MET A 251 -6.25 18.25 -3.03
C MET A 251 -6.86 18.93 -4.26
N GLY A 252 -8.18 18.91 -4.41
CA GLY A 252 -8.89 19.62 -5.48
C GLY A 252 -8.76 21.14 -5.39
N ARG A 253 -8.85 21.71 -4.18
CA ARG A 253 -8.61 23.14 -3.92
C ARG A 253 -7.17 23.54 -4.22
N LEU A 254 -6.21 22.71 -3.81
CA LEU A 254 -4.80 22.93 -4.12
C LEU A 254 -4.52 22.86 -5.63
N LYS A 255 -5.18 21.96 -6.36
CA LYS A 255 -5.04 21.87 -7.83
C LYS A 255 -5.57 23.14 -8.50
N LYS A 256 -6.69 23.71 -8.02
CA LYS A 256 -7.20 25.00 -8.51
C LYS A 256 -6.22 26.14 -8.24
N LEU A 257 -5.62 26.18 -7.04
CA LEU A 257 -4.60 27.17 -6.70
C LEU A 257 -3.36 27.04 -7.59
N MET A 258 -2.91 25.81 -7.86
CA MET A 258 -1.80 25.55 -8.80
C MET A 258 -2.12 26.08 -10.20
N THR A 259 -3.33 25.86 -10.72
CA THR A 259 -3.73 26.40 -12.03
C THR A 259 -3.75 27.93 -12.06
N ILE A 260 -4.13 28.58 -10.95
CA ILE A 260 -4.09 30.04 -10.84
C ILE A 260 -2.63 30.53 -10.85
N MET A 261 -1.75 29.88 -10.08
CA MET A 261 -0.33 30.21 -10.04
C MET A 261 0.36 29.99 -11.39
N ASP A 262 0.04 28.90 -12.10
CA ASP A 262 0.54 28.63 -13.46
C ASP A 262 0.12 29.72 -14.47
N SER A 263 -0.92 30.49 -14.14
CA SER A 263 -1.44 31.60 -14.95
C SER A 263 -0.90 32.97 -14.53
N MET A 264 -0.05 33.05 -13.50
CA MET A 264 0.57 34.30 -13.03
C MET A 264 1.97 34.48 -13.63
N ASN A 265 2.35 35.73 -13.87
CA ASN A 265 3.67 36.09 -14.35
C ASN A 265 4.66 36.05 -13.17
N ASP A 266 5.97 35.93 -13.41
CA ASP A 266 6.98 35.84 -12.35
C ASP A 266 6.91 37.01 -11.35
N GLN A 267 6.61 38.23 -11.81
CA GLN A 267 6.39 39.42 -10.96
C GLN A 267 5.20 39.33 -10.00
N GLY A 268 4.27 38.40 -10.20
CA GLY A 268 3.12 38.18 -9.30
C GLY A 268 3.33 37.01 -8.34
N MET A 269 4.44 36.28 -8.45
CA MET A 269 4.78 35.11 -7.64
C MET A 269 5.99 35.32 -6.72
N ASP A 270 6.84 36.29 -7.04
CA ASP A 270 7.91 36.82 -6.19
C ASP A 270 7.39 37.94 -5.26
#